data_AF-X6LUQ3-F1
#
_entry.id   AF-X6LUQ3-F1
#
_cell.length_a   1.000
_cell.length_b   1.000
_cell.length_c   1.000
_cell.angle_alpha   90.00
_cell.angle_beta   90.00
_cell.angle_gamma   90.00
#
_symmetry.space_group_name_H-M   'P 1'
#
loop_
_entity.id
_entity.type
_entity.pdbx_description
1 polymer ?
#
loop_
_entity_poly.entity_id
_entity_poly.type
_entity_poly.pdbx_seq_one_letter_code
_entity_poly.pdbx_strand_id
1 'polypeptide(L)'
;MDGIGSLSKQQHTATDICRPSKCVVSCKCKRIYTIFVVYLHSKNKKRYGIGFGSEIMNGTYAIIIDGYGDVTERMLGNEQEGVLLNNTVTVLSDELVNSGSTRKVRLQRAINLHRARYYNFGSSNYTTIPIIFAYGQSATLGYHEDRSSTIVSLLTCSSDVPTTTTTTTTTYSPNSPYYFYANATLFASESQWVQLTLYPDQNNFVM
;
A
#
# COMPACT_ATOMS: atom_id res chain seq x y z
N MET A 1 13.54 66.27 -34.23
CA MET A 1 12.73 65.23 -33.56
C MET A 1 13.27 65.09 -32.17
N ASP A 2 12.78 66.00 -31.32
CA ASP A 2 12.40 65.85 -29.91
C ASP A 2 13.07 64.67 -29.17
N GLY A 3 13.83 64.82 -28.09
CA GLY A 3 13.92 65.91 -27.14
C GLY A 3 13.91 65.31 -25.74
N ILE A 4 14.78 65.86 -24.86
CA ILE A 4 14.64 65.88 -23.39
C ILE A 4 14.93 64.51 -22.72
N GLY A 5 15.92 64.32 -21.82
CA GLY A 5 16.56 65.24 -20.90
C GLY A 5 16.15 64.90 -19.46
N SER A 6 17.12 64.47 -18.65
CA SER A 6 17.32 64.83 -17.22
C SER A 6 17.65 63.65 -16.30
N LEU A 7 18.82 63.80 -15.68
CA LEU A 7 19.27 63.17 -14.45
C LEU A 7 18.38 63.57 -13.27
N SER A 8 18.25 62.69 -12.28
CA SER A 8 18.13 63.06 -10.87
C SER A 8 18.49 61.87 -9.97
N LYS A 9 19.25 62.15 -8.91
CA LYS A 9 19.73 61.21 -7.89
C LYS A 9 18.66 60.98 -6.81
N GLN A 10 18.90 59.88 -6.08
CA GLN A 10 18.76 59.69 -4.62
C GLN A 10 17.60 58.86 -4.05
N GLN A 11 18.06 57.94 -3.20
CA GLN A 11 17.52 57.46 -1.92
C GLN A 11 16.63 56.21 -1.88
N HIS A 12 17.12 55.28 -1.05
CA HIS A 12 16.51 54.05 -0.55
C HIS A 12 15.09 54.26 -0.01
N THR A 13 14.21 53.30 -0.29
CA THR A 13 13.38 52.65 0.73
C THR A 13 13.00 51.25 0.25
N ALA A 14 13.23 50.26 1.11
CA ALA A 14 12.85 48.88 0.90
C ALA A 14 11.33 48.74 1.12
N THR A 15 10.63 48.25 0.10
CA THR A 15 9.32 47.60 0.25
C THR A 15 9.18 46.56 -0.85
N ASP A 16 9.60 45.35 -0.51
CA ASP A 16 9.57 44.18 -1.37
C ASP A 16 8.11 43.65 -1.45
N ILE A 17 7.32 44.26 -2.33
CA ILE A 17 5.97 43.76 -2.68
C ILE A 17 6.14 42.79 -3.85
N CYS A 18 6.33 41.51 -3.52
CA CYS A 18 6.35 40.44 -4.51
C CYS A 18 4.96 40.27 -5.16
N ARG A 19 4.89 40.60 -6.47
CA ARG A 19 3.82 40.15 -7.39
C ARG A 19 4.05 38.68 -7.76
N PRO A 20 3.05 37.80 -7.73
CA PRO A 20 3.25 36.39 -8.05
C PRO A 20 3.03 36.16 -9.55
N SER A 21 4.10 35.97 -10.30
CA SER A 21 4.02 35.15 -11.51
C SER A 21 5.24 34.23 -11.53
N LYS A 22 4.96 32.92 -11.57
CA LYS A 22 5.92 31.80 -11.62
C LYS A 22 6.49 31.34 -10.27
N CYS A 23 5.61 30.89 -9.38
CA CYS A 23 5.94 29.74 -8.54
C CYS A 23 5.60 28.49 -9.36
N VAL A 24 6.55 27.99 -10.16
CA VAL A 24 6.47 26.61 -10.66
C VAL A 24 6.79 25.72 -9.47
N VAL A 25 5.76 25.46 -8.66
CA VAL A 25 5.85 24.42 -7.64
C VAL A 25 5.91 23.12 -8.41
N SER A 26 7.11 22.58 -8.56
CA SER A 26 7.31 21.16 -8.82
C SER A 26 6.72 20.39 -7.63
N CYS A 27 5.39 20.24 -7.62
CA CYS A 27 4.74 19.27 -6.78
C CYS A 27 5.23 17.90 -7.24
N LYS A 28 6.23 17.36 -6.54
CA LYS A 28 6.37 15.92 -6.41
C LYS A 28 5.08 15.44 -5.75
N CYS A 29 4.01 15.24 -6.53
CA CYS A 29 2.82 14.55 -6.05
C CYS A 29 3.30 13.16 -5.66
N LYS A 30 3.54 12.98 -4.36
CA LYS A 30 3.91 11.71 -3.74
C LYS A 30 2.66 10.84 -3.80
N ARG A 31 2.37 10.35 -5.01
CA ARG A 31 1.33 9.36 -5.29
C ARG A 31 1.67 8.14 -4.43
N ILE A 32 0.63 7.48 -3.90
CA ILE A 32 0.62 6.17 -3.23
C ILE A 32 0.69 6.23 -1.71
N TYR A 33 -0.29 5.59 -1.05
CA TYR A 33 -0.03 4.59 0.00
C TYR A 33 -1.10 3.50 -0.06
N THR A 34 -0.73 2.24 -0.27
CA THR A 34 -1.48 1.12 0.33
C THR A 34 -0.62 0.55 1.41
N ILE A 35 -1.07 0.66 2.66
CA ILE A 35 -0.43 0.01 3.79
C ILE A 35 -1.04 -1.39 3.87
N PHE A 36 -0.31 -2.39 3.38
CA PHE A 36 -0.66 -3.79 3.53
C PHE A 36 -0.12 -4.29 4.87
N VAL A 37 -0.93 -4.29 5.91
CA VAL A 37 -0.45 -4.79 7.21
C VAL A 37 -0.66 -6.30 7.32
N VAL A 38 0.23 -7.10 6.74
CA VAL A 38 0.10 -8.58 6.78
C VAL A 38 0.72 -9.14 8.06
N TYR A 39 -0.10 -9.33 9.08
CA TYR A 39 0.34 -9.87 10.36
C TYR A 39 0.44 -11.41 10.36
N LEU A 40 1.63 -11.96 10.16
CA LEU A 40 1.81 -13.41 10.08
C LEU A 40 2.42 -13.99 11.34
N HIS A 41 1.59 -14.56 12.22
CA HIS A 41 2.08 -15.32 13.38
C HIS A 41 2.93 -16.51 12.92
N SER A 42 4.25 -16.37 13.09
CA SER A 42 5.20 -17.47 12.92
C SER A 42 5.62 -18.07 14.25
N LYS A 43 5.07 -19.24 14.60
CA LYS A 43 5.78 -20.17 15.49
C LYS A 43 6.97 -20.73 14.73
N ASN A 44 8.18 -20.30 15.11
CA ASN A 44 9.48 -20.88 14.71
C ASN A 44 9.65 -21.26 13.23
N LYS A 45 10.29 -20.37 12.45
CA LYS A 45 10.94 -20.69 11.16
C LYS A 45 10.02 -21.33 10.10
N LYS A 46 8.71 -21.08 10.14
CA LYS A 46 7.76 -21.48 9.09
C LYS A 46 7.64 -20.39 8.03
N ARG A 47 7.40 -20.77 6.78
CA ARG A 47 6.99 -19.84 5.73
C ARG A 47 5.48 -19.67 5.71
N TYR A 48 5.04 -18.49 5.28
CA TYR A 48 3.64 -18.13 5.11
C TYR A 48 3.45 -17.52 3.74
N GLY A 49 2.42 -17.96 3.03
CA GLY A 49 2.03 -17.40 1.73
C GLY A 49 0.60 -16.91 1.78
N ILE A 50 0.36 -15.75 1.18
CA ILE A 50 -0.99 -15.27 0.90
C ILE A 50 -1.08 -14.86 -0.57
N GLY A 51 -1.99 -15.49 -1.31
CA GLY A 51 -2.31 -15.21 -2.69
C GLY A 51 -3.58 -14.37 -2.80
N PHE A 52 -3.66 -13.48 -3.79
CA PHE A 52 -4.77 -12.54 -3.96
C PHE A 52 -5.38 -12.64 -5.35
N GLY A 53 -6.70 -12.48 -5.43
CA GLY A 53 -7.45 -12.39 -6.68
C GLY A 53 -7.91 -13.74 -7.24
N SER A 54 -7.71 -14.84 -6.52
CA SER A 54 -8.04 -16.18 -6.96
C SER A 54 -8.12 -17.13 -5.75
N GLU A 55 -8.87 -18.22 -5.90
CA GLU A 55 -8.99 -19.31 -4.91
C GLU A 55 -8.16 -20.55 -5.29
N ILE A 56 -7.40 -20.48 -6.38
CA ILE A 56 -6.50 -21.55 -6.84
C ILE A 56 -5.05 -21.06 -6.90
N MET A 57 -4.07 -21.95 -6.91
CA MET A 57 -2.65 -21.55 -7.00
C MET A 57 -2.27 -21.01 -8.39
N ASN A 58 -2.69 -21.69 -9.47
CA ASN A 58 -2.19 -21.38 -10.80
C ASN A 58 -2.53 -19.94 -11.24
N GLY A 59 -1.50 -19.15 -11.55
CA GLY A 59 -1.64 -17.77 -12.00
C GLY A 59 -1.89 -16.74 -10.89
N THR A 60 -1.86 -17.16 -9.62
CA THR A 60 -2.21 -16.28 -8.50
C THR A 60 -1.00 -15.50 -8.02
N TYR A 61 -1.15 -14.17 -7.93
CA TYR A 61 -0.14 -13.32 -7.31
C TYR A 61 -0.12 -13.58 -5.79
N ALA A 62 1.06 -13.83 -5.24
CA ALA A 62 1.26 -14.10 -3.83
C ALA A 62 2.41 -13.32 -3.22
N ILE A 63 2.22 -12.96 -1.95
CA ILE A 63 3.27 -12.49 -1.06
C ILE A 63 3.66 -13.67 -0.16
N ILE A 64 4.96 -13.95 -0.09
CA ILE A 64 5.53 -15.00 0.73
C ILE A 64 6.45 -14.35 1.74
N ILE A 65 6.23 -14.66 3.02
CA ILE A 65 7.05 -14.23 4.14
C ILE A 65 7.64 -15.48 4.77
N ASP A 66 8.96 -15.55 4.86
CA ASP A 66 9.61 -16.65 5.54
C ASP A 66 9.63 -16.46 7.07
N GLY A 67 10.08 -17.47 7.80
CA GLY A 67 10.12 -17.40 9.26
C GLY A 67 11.18 -16.43 9.81
N TYR A 68 12.03 -15.89 8.96
CA TYR A 68 13.07 -14.92 9.28
C TYR A 68 12.64 -13.47 9.00
N GLY A 69 11.54 -13.27 8.27
CA GLY A 69 10.99 -11.97 7.92
C GLY A 69 11.28 -11.55 6.48
N ASP A 70 11.94 -12.41 5.69
CA ASP A 70 12.21 -12.12 4.28
C ASP A 70 10.92 -12.20 3.48
N VAL A 71 10.70 -11.17 2.66
CA VAL A 71 9.47 -11.00 1.86
C VAL A 71 9.79 -11.12 0.39
N THR A 72 9.09 -12.02 -0.29
CA THR A 72 9.15 -12.20 -1.73
C THR A 72 7.77 -12.17 -2.36
N GLU A 73 7.73 -11.81 -3.63
CA GLU A 73 6.50 -11.81 -4.43
C GLU A 73 6.61 -12.85 -5.54
N ARG A 74 5.54 -13.61 -5.76
CA ARG A 74 5.50 -14.65 -6.82
C ARG A 74 4.20 -14.61 -7.58
N MET A 75 4.26 -14.98 -8.86
CA MET A 75 3.09 -15.47 -9.57
C MET A 75 3.13 -16.99 -9.48
N LEU A 76 2.22 -17.57 -8.70
CA LEU A 76 2.21 -19.00 -8.40
C LEU A 76 1.89 -19.83 -9.65
N GLY A 77 2.48 -21.03 -9.70
CA GLY A 77 2.24 -22.01 -10.76
C GLY A 77 1.16 -23.01 -10.37
N ASN A 78 0.83 -23.92 -11.29
CA ASN A 78 -0.05 -25.05 -10.98
C ASN A 78 0.68 -26.04 -10.06
N GLU A 79 0.35 -26.02 -8.77
CA GLU A 79 1.01 -26.83 -7.72
C GLU A 79 2.54 -26.63 -7.65
N GLN A 80 3.01 -25.47 -8.09
CA GLN A 80 4.42 -25.11 -8.17
C GLN A 80 4.66 -23.73 -7.56
N GLU A 81 5.91 -23.47 -7.17
CA GLU A 81 6.32 -22.15 -6.66
C GLU A 81 6.09 -21.02 -7.67
N GLY A 82 6.00 -21.34 -8.96
CA GLY A 82 5.76 -20.37 -10.03
C GLY A 82 6.95 -19.45 -10.25
N VAL A 83 6.70 -18.20 -10.62
CA VAL A 83 7.73 -17.24 -11.04
C VAL A 83 8.00 -16.22 -9.93
N LEU A 84 9.26 -16.09 -9.53
CA LEU A 84 9.73 -15.00 -8.66
C LEU A 84 9.56 -13.66 -9.38
N LEU A 85 8.94 -12.70 -8.70
CA LEU A 85 8.69 -11.36 -9.20
C LEU A 85 9.65 -10.36 -8.57
N ASN A 86 9.86 -9.23 -9.25
CA ASN A 86 10.57 -8.11 -8.64
C ASN A 86 9.73 -7.56 -7.48
N ASN A 87 10.37 -7.34 -6.34
CA ASN A 87 9.69 -6.78 -5.18
C ASN A 87 9.16 -5.36 -5.48
N THR A 88 7.87 -5.19 -5.23
CA THR A 88 7.10 -3.95 -5.22
C THR A 88 6.62 -3.60 -3.81
N VAL A 89 6.72 -4.57 -2.89
CA VAL A 89 6.48 -4.41 -1.47
C VAL A 89 7.70 -3.82 -0.76
N THR A 90 7.43 -2.84 0.10
CA THR A 90 8.35 -2.31 1.11
C THR A 90 7.97 -2.86 2.47
N VAL A 91 8.94 -3.41 3.20
CA VAL A 91 8.77 -3.79 4.61
C VAL A 91 8.86 -2.54 5.47
N LEU A 92 7.77 -2.19 6.16
CA LEU A 92 7.71 -1.06 7.09
C LEU A 92 8.16 -1.45 8.49
N SER A 93 7.86 -2.68 8.92
CA SER A 93 8.38 -3.25 10.16
C SER A 93 8.36 -4.77 10.11
N ASP A 94 9.28 -5.37 10.85
CA ASP A 94 9.34 -6.80 11.14
C ASP A 94 9.67 -6.94 12.62
N GLU A 95 8.70 -7.41 13.40
CA GLU A 95 8.81 -7.48 14.86
C GLU A 95 8.40 -8.86 15.38
N LEU A 96 9.12 -9.32 16.39
CA LEU A 96 8.73 -10.48 17.18
C LEU A 96 7.90 -10.00 18.38
N VAL A 97 6.65 -10.44 18.46
CA VAL A 97 5.71 -10.18 19.56
C VAL A 97 5.38 -11.48 20.31
N ASN A 98 4.59 -11.41 21.39
CA ASN A 98 4.24 -12.55 22.25
C ASN A 98 5.48 -13.34 22.71
N SER A 99 6.45 -12.64 23.30
CA SER A 99 7.70 -13.23 23.80
C SER A 99 8.51 -13.99 22.75
N GLY A 100 8.44 -13.57 21.48
CA GLY A 100 9.21 -14.18 20.40
C GLY A 100 8.48 -15.28 19.62
N SER A 101 7.26 -15.65 20.05
CA SER A 101 6.48 -16.71 19.38
C SER A 101 5.73 -16.23 18.14
N THR A 102 5.65 -14.91 17.93
CA THR A 102 4.92 -14.30 16.84
C THR A 102 5.76 -13.36 16.04
N ARG A 103 5.99 -13.65 14.75
CA ARG A 103 6.39 -12.61 13.82
C ARG A 103 5.21 -11.73 13.44
N LYS A 104 5.44 -10.44 13.24
CA LYS A 104 4.47 -9.50 12.70
C LYS A 104 5.20 -8.64 11.69
N VAL A 105 4.72 -8.69 10.46
CA VAL A 105 5.31 -7.95 9.35
C VAL A 105 4.32 -6.91 8.86
N ARG A 106 4.79 -5.67 8.69
CA ARG A 106 3.97 -4.59 8.12
C ARG A 106 4.54 -4.26 6.76
N LEU A 107 3.71 -4.30 5.74
CA LEU A 107 4.10 -4.15 4.35
C LEU A 107 3.42 -2.91 3.74
N GLN A 108 4.01 -2.41 2.67
CA GLN A 108 3.43 -1.33 1.89
C GLN A 108 3.70 -1.56 0.42
N ARG A 109 2.72 -1.32 -0.45
CA ARG A 109 2.94 -1.28 -1.91
C ARG A 109 1.92 -0.36 -2.57
N ALA A 110 2.06 -0.16 -3.87
CA ALA A 110 1.06 0.57 -4.66
C ALA A 110 -0.20 -0.29 -4.90
N ILE A 111 -1.37 0.36 -4.82
CA ILE A 111 -2.68 -0.26 -5.07
C ILE A 111 -2.84 -0.68 -6.52
N ASN A 112 -2.36 0.19 -7.42
CA ASN A 112 -2.45 0.06 -8.86
C ASN A 112 -1.10 -0.37 -9.42
N LEU A 113 -0.94 -1.67 -9.67
CA LEU A 113 0.14 -2.19 -10.48
C LEU A 113 -0.43 -2.70 -11.79
N HIS A 114 -0.21 -1.97 -12.87
CA HIS A 114 -0.62 -2.38 -14.22
C HIS A 114 0.44 -3.32 -14.81
N ARG A 115 0.64 -4.47 -14.16
CA ARG A 115 1.58 -5.51 -14.59
C ARG A 115 0.87 -6.85 -14.51
N ALA A 116 0.89 -7.61 -15.61
CA ALA A 116 0.09 -8.82 -15.79
C ALA A 116 0.25 -9.90 -14.69
N ARG A 117 1.37 -9.90 -13.95
CA ARG A 117 1.70 -10.90 -12.94
C ARG A 117 1.42 -10.48 -11.49
N TYR A 118 0.95 -9.25 -11.28
CA TYR A 118 0.68 -8.71 -9.96
C TYR A 118 -0.82 -8.51 -9.79
N TYR A 119 -1.35 -8.81 -8.61
CA TYR A 119 -2.72 -8.45 -8.30
C TYR A 119 -2.85 -6.93 -8.25
N ASN A 120 -3.85 -6.40 -8.96
CA ASN A 120 -4.22 -5.01 -8.92
C ASN A 120 -5.32 -4.81 -7.87
N PHE A 121 -4.98 -4.20 -6.74
CA PHE A 121 -5.93 -3.95 -5.67
C PHE A 121 -6.90 -2.82 -5.98
N GLY A 122 -6.62 -2.01 -7.00
CA GLY A 122 -7.53 -0.95 -7.45
C GLY A 122 -8.65 -1.42 -8.36
N SER A 123 -8.59 -2.66 -8.87
CA SER A 123 -9.64 -3.24 -9.71
C SER A 123 -10.68 -4.06 -8.94
N SER A 124 -10.55 -4.19 -7.62
CA SER A 124 -11.42 -5.07 -6.80
C SER A 124 -12.79 -4.48 -6.44
N ASN A 125 -13.14 -3.31 -6.97
CA ASN A 125 -14.24 -2.46 -6.48
C ASN A 125 -14.22 -2.22 -4.96
N TYR A 126 -13.11 -2.58 -4.30
CA TYR A 126 -12.89 -2.48 -2.87
C TYR A 126 -13.96 -3.12 -1.98
N THR A 127 -14.66 -4.16 -2.46
CA THR A 127 -15.71 -4.86 -1.70
C THR A 127 -15.24 -6.20 -1.17
N THR A 128 -14.67 -7.03 -2.04
CA THR A 128 -14.18 -8.36 -1.67
C THR A 128 -12.87 -8.68 -2.39
N ILE A 129 -12.05 -9.50 -1.75
CA ILE A 129 -10.82 -10.04 -2.35
C ILE A 129 -10.78 -11.55 -2.07
N PRO A 130 -10.89 -12.41 -3.10
CA PRO A 130 -10.58 -13.82 -2.92
C PRO A 130 -9.10 -13.97 -2.60
N ILE A 131 -8.81 -14.78 -1.58
CA ILE A 131 -7.45 -15.10 -1.17
C ILE A 131 -7.27 -16.62 -1.07
N ILE A 132 -6.04 -17.05 -1.34
CA ILE A 132 -5.52 -18.33 -0.88
C ILE A 132 -4.45 -18.08 0.16
N PHE A 133 -4.27 -19.01 1.08
CA PHE A 133 -3.22 -18.89 2.08
C PHE A 133 -2.74 -20.26 2.51
N ALA A 134 -1.46 -20.31 2.89
CA ALA A 134 -0.80 -21.53 3.31
C ALA A 134 0.37 -21.22 4.24
N TYR A 135 0.75 -22.21 5.05
CA TYR A 135 2.03 -22.20 5.75
C TYR A 135 2.80 -23.49 5.50
N GLY A 136 4.13 -23.42 5.60
CA GLY A 136 5.01 -24.58 5.47
C GLY A 136 5.63 -24.99 6.79
N GLN A 137 6.26 -26.16 6.79
CA GLN A 137 6.99 -26.69 7.95
C GLN A 137 8.37 -26.02 8.16
N SER A 138 8.87 -25.29 7.16
CA SER A 138 10.16 -24.60 7.19
C SER A 138 10.09 -23.24 6.46
N ALA A 139 11.16 -22.46 6.56
CA ALA A 139 11.29 -21.15 5.92
C ALA A 139 11.50 -21.27 4.40
N THR A 140 11.95 -22.43 3.92
CA THR A 140 12.21 -22.67 2.50
C THR A 140 10.94 -23.08 1.76
N LEU A 141 10.81 -22.64 0.50
CA LEU A 141 9.72 -23.06 -0.38
C LEU A 141 9.67 -24.58 -0.51
N GLY A 142 8.45 -25.12 -0.54
CA GLY A 142 8.20 -26.56 -0.58
C GLY A 142 6.70 -26.85 -0.49
N TYR A 143 6.34 -28.07 -0.11
CA TYR A 143 4.95 -28.43 0.16
C TYR A 143 4.46 -27.71 1.43
N HIS A 144 3.20 -27.25 1.43
CA HIS A 144 2.59 -26.60 2.59
C HIS A 144 2.19 -27.66 3.63
N GLU A 145 2.31 -27.31 4.91
CA GLU A 145 1.77 -28.12 5.99
C GLU A 145 0.24 -28.09 5.95
N ASP A 146 -0.33 -26.90 5.74
CA ASP A 146 -1.77 -26.69 5.55
C ASP A 146 -2.04 -25.54 4.57
N ARG A 147 -3.23 -25.54 3.96
CA ARG A 147 -3.69 -24.55 2.97
C ARG A 147 -5.19 -24.37 3.05
N SER A 148 -5.65 -23.17 2.70
CA SER A 148 -7.07 -22.88 2.52
C SER A 148 -7.28 -21.69 1.60
N SER A 149 -8.54 -21.41 1.28
CA SER A 149 -8.99 -20.25 0.52
C SER A 149 -10.20 -19.61 1.19
N THR A 150 -10.37 -18.32 0.99
CA THR A 150 -11.56 -17.59 1.47
C THR A 150 -11.74 -16.29 0.70
N ILE A 151 -12.88 -15.64 0.89
CA ILE A 151 -13.14 -14.29 0.39
C ILE A 151 -13.08 -13.31 1.55
N VAL A 152 -12.18 -12.35 1.46
CA VAL A 152 -12.04 -11.27 2.45
C VAL A 152 -12.97 -10.12 2.08
N SER A 153 -13.92 -9.80 2.95
CA SER A 153 -14.80 -8.64 2.80
C SER A 153 -14.14 -7.38 3.34
N LEU A 154 -14.13 -6.33 2.53
CA LEU A 154 -13.60 -5.01 2.84
C LEU A 154 -14.72 -4.09 3.33
N LEU A 155 -14.50 -3.47 4.48
CA LEU A 155 -15.36 -2.44 5.06
C LEU A 155 -14.88 -1.07 4.59
N THR A 156 -15.81 -0.24 4.12
CA THR A 156 -15.52 1.19 3.90
C THR A 156 -15.49 1.91 5.24
N CYS A 157 -14.39 2.61 5.51
CA CYS A 157 -14.17 3.37 6.73
C CYS A 157 -13.97 4.85 6.39
N SER A 158 -14.54 5.75 7.19
CA SER A 158 -14.25 7.18 7.11
C SER A 158 -13.01 7.53 7.93
N SER A 159 -12.14 8.34 7.35
CA SER A 159 -11.07 9.04 8.05
C SER A 159 -11.70 10.35 8.49
N ASP A 160 -11.99 10.49 9.78
CA ASP A 160 -12.45 11.77 10.30
C ASP A 160 -11.33 12.79 10.13
N VAL A 161 -11.33 13.53 9.02
CA VAL A 161 -10.48 14.69 8.82
C VAL A 161 -11.23 15.87 9.45
N PRO A 162 -10.78 16.45 10.56
CA PRO A 162 -11.37 17.68 11.06
C PRO A 162 -11.18 18.78 10.01
N THR A 163 -12.25 19.10 9.29
CA THR A 163 -12.27 20.17 8.29
C THR A 163 -12.18 21.51 9.01
N THR A 164 -10.99 22.10 9.09
CA THR A 164 -10.84 23.50 9.49
C THR A 164 -11.17 24.35 8.27
N THR A 165 -12.43 24.80 8.17
CA THR A 165 -12.88 25.69 7.09
C THR A 165 -12.28 27.07 7.29
N THR A 166 -11.16 27.36 6.62
CA THR A 166 -10.72 28.74 6.41
C THR A 166 -10.99 29.08 4.95
N THR A 167 -11.87 30.04 4.74
CA THR A 167 -12.29 30.55 3.44
C THR A 167 -11.07 31.05 2.65
N THR A 168 -11.17 30.91 1.33
CA THR A 168 -10.30 31.44 0.26
C THR A 168 -9.11 30.56 -0.16
N THR A 169 -9.18 30.11 -1.42
CA THR A 169 -8.19 29.39 -2.25
C THR A 169 -8.36 27.86 -2.27
N THR A 170 -8.93 27.38 -3.38
CA THR A 170 -9.09 25.97 -3.74
C THR A 170 -7.73 25.28 -3.89
N THR A 171 -7.23 24.70 -2.81
CA THR A 171 -6.18 23.68 -2.83
C THR A 171 -6.84 22.31 -2.69
N TYR A 172 -6.63 21.43 -3.68
CA TYR A 172 -7.04 20.03 -3.62
C TYR A 172 -6.57 19.38 -2.32
N SER A 173 -7.51 18.87 -1.51
CA SER A 173 -7.19 18.03 -0.35
C SER A 173 -6.76 16.65 -0.84
N PRO A 174 -5.52 16.19 -0.56
CA PRO A 174 -4.97 14.96 -1.13
C PRO A 174 -5.39 13.67 -0.38
N ASN A 175 -6.35 13.74 0.54
CA ASN A 175 -6.76 12.60 1.35
C ASN A 175 -8.16 12.15 0.94
N SER A 176 -8.27 10.92 0.44
CA SER A 176 -9.56 10.22 0.44
C SER A 176 -10.12 10.29 1.86
N PRO A 177 -11.34 10.78 2.08
CA PRO A 177 -11.98 10.63 3.38
C PRO A 177 -12.26 9.15 3.65
N TYR A 178 -12.11 8.25 2.68
CA TYR A 178 -12.38 6.83 2.88
C TYR A 178 -11.16 5.93 2.66
N TYR A 179 -11.05 4.90 3.48
CA TYR A 179 -10.17 3.75 3.28
C TYR A 179 -10.98 2.47 3.41
N PHE A 180 -10.44 1.38 2.88
CA PHE A 180 -11.06 0.07 2.99
C PHE A 180 -10.27 -0.81 3.92
N TYR A 181 -10.97 -1.53 4.79
CA TYR A 181 -10.37 -2.31 5.84
C TYR A 181 -10.89 -3.74 5.83
N ALA A 182 -10.00 -4.70 5.99
CA ALA A 182 -10.41 -6.05 6.33
C ALA A 182 -9.49 -6.65 7.37
N ASN A 183 -10.05 -7.55 8.17
CA ASN A 183 -9.30 -8.42 9.06
C ASN A 183 -9.86 -9.84 8.93
N ALA A 184 -8.99 -10.83 8.77
CA ALA A 184 -9.39 -12.22 8.65
C ALA A 184 -8.44 -13.13 9.43
N THR A 185 -9.01 -14.06 10.20
CA THR A 185 -8.27 -15.19 10.76
C THR A 185 -8.07 -16.22 9.66
N LEU A 186 -6.82 -16.60 9.42
CA LEU A 186 -6.44 -17.55 8.38
C LEU A 186 -6.38 -18.98 8.96
N PHE A 187 -5.48 -19.21 9.91
CA PHE A 187 -5.42 -20.44 10.70
C PHE A 187 -5.38 -20.11 12.18
N ALA A 188 -6.47 -20.40 12.89
CA ALA A 188 -6.57 -20.12 14.33
C ALA A 188 -5.54 -20.93 15.15
N SER A 189 -5.27 -22.18 14.76
CA SER A 189 -4.28 -23.08 15.38
C SER A 189 -2.86 -22.52 15.34
N GLU A 190 -2.53 -21.87 14.22
CA GLU A 190 -1.25 -21.19 14.00
C GLU A 190 -1.33 -19.70 14.32
N SER A 191 -2.43 -19.23 14.94
CA SER A 191 -2.79 -17.83 15.17
C SER A 191 -2.45 -16.90 13.99
N GLN A 192 -2.58 -17.38 12.76
CA GLN A 192 -2.31 -16.63 11.54
C GLN A 192 -3.53 -15.77 11.20
N TRP A 193 -3.30 -14.51 10.86
CA TRP A 193 -4.33 -13.58 10.43
C TRP A 193 -3.79 -12.65 9.34
N VAL A 194 -4.66 -11.81 8.78
CA VAL A 194 -4.26 -10.77 7.84
C VAL A 194 -5.10 -9.54 8.08
N GLN A 195 -4.47 -8.37 8.02
CA GLN A 195 -5.17 -7.09 8.00
C GLN A 195 -4.86 -6.36 6.70
N LEU A 196 -5.90 -5.94 5.99
CA LEU A 196 -5.77 -5.17 4.76
C LEU A 196 -6.26 -3.76 5.01
N THR A 197 -5.49 -2.77 4.55
CA THR A 197 -5.89 -1.36 4.61
C THR A 197 -5.60 -0.71 3.26
N LEU A 198 -6.65 -0.43 2.49
CA LEU A 198 -6.56 0.08 1.13
C LEU A 198 -6.97 1.55 1.08
N TYR A 199 -6.08 2.42 0.62
CA TYR A 199 -6.41 3.81 0.33
C TYR A 199 -6.60 3.95 -1.19
N PRO A 200 -7.83 4.24 -1.66
CA PRO A 200 -8.12 4.37 -3.09
C PRO A 200 -7.48 5.64 -3.67
N ASP A 201 -7.17 5.58 -4.97
CA ASP A 201 -6.75 6.78 -5.73
C ASP A 201 -7.97 7.69 -5.97
N GLN A 202 -7.79 9.00 -5.81
CA GLN A 202 -8.87 10.01 -5.88
C GLN A 202 -9.52 10.12 -7.27
N ASN A 203 -8.91 9.54 -8.31
CA ASN A 203 -9.38 9.66 -9.69
C ASN A 203 -10.38 8.58 -10.13
N ASN A 204 -10.70 7.59 -9.28
CA ASN A 204 -11.52 6.42 -9.67
C ASN A 204 -12.86 6.29 -8.94
N PHE A 205 -13.30 7.29 -8.17
CA PHE A 205 -14.69 7.32 -7.68
C PHE A 205 -15.60 7.95 -8.72
N VAL A 206 -16.26 7.10 -9.51
CA VAL A 206 -17.54 7.45 -10.13
C VAL A 206 -18.60 6.87 -9.19
N MET A 207 -19.26 7.73 -8.42
CA MET A 207 -20.50 7.36 -7.72
C MET A 207 -21.64 7.21 -8.73
#